data_AF-A0A1I4JYA3-F1
#
_entry.id   AF-A0A1I4JYA3-F1
#
_cell.length_a   1.000
_cell.length_b   1.000
_cell.length_c   1.000
_cell.angle_alpha   90.00
_cell.angle_beta   90.00
_cell.angle_gamma   90.00
#
_symmetry.space_group_name_H-M   'P 1'
#
loop_
_entity.id
_entity.type
_entity.pdbx_description
1 polymer ?
#
loop_
_entity_poly.entity_id
_entity_poly.type
_entity_poly.pdbx_seq_one_letter_code
_entity_poly.pdbx_strand_id
1 'polypeptide(L)'
;MVFEKVIDHVDAEIKRCPACGATIKGVFPPDIHGLLQYGDGLKTFVINLLIGQMVALNRVQKLVKSMIGVVIAEVSLLKFVLRLHQAWQAGSSKLSRRYSIHPRLMSMKRLSELT
;
A
#
# COMPACT_ATOMS: atom_id res chain seq x y z
N MET A 1 11.14 -9.46 -17.19
CA MET A 1 9.85 -9.51 -16.45
C MET A 1 8.77 -8.99 -17.36
N VAL A 2 7.74 -9.80 -17.62
CA VAL A 2 6.56 -9.39 -18.38
C VAL A 2 5.49 -8.99 -17.37
N PHE A 3 4.90 -7.80 -17.54
CA PHE A 3 3.78 -7.36 -16.72
C PHE A 3 2.50 -7.49 -17.53
N GLU A 4 1.57 -8.29 -17.04
CA GLU A 4 0.21 -8.34 -17.58
C GLU A 4 -0.67 -7.36 -16.80
N LYS A 5 -1.46 -6.56 -17.52
CA LYS A 5 -2.41 -5.64 -16.91
C LYS A 5 -3.77 -6.32 -16.82
N VAL A 6 -4.18 -6.64 -15.60
CA VAL A 6 -5.53 -7.11 -15.27
C VAL A 6 -6.30 -5.96 -14.62
N ILE A 7 -7.54 -5.73 -15.08
CA ILE A 7 -8.43 -4.70 -14.52
C ILE A 7 -9.73 -5.40 -14.12
N ASP A 8 -10.01 -5.41 -12.82
CA ASP A 8 -11.26 -5.94 -12.28
C ASP A 8 -12.19 -4.79 -11.89
N HIS A 9 -13.46 -4.92 -12.28
CA HIS A 9 -14.51 -3.99 -11.92
C HIS A 9 -15.48 -4.68 -10.96
N VAL A 10 -15.65 -4.10 -9.77
CA VAL A 10 -16.60 -4.57 -8.77
C VAL A 10 -17.59 -3.45 -8.52
N ASP A 11 -18.86 -3.73 -8.78
CA ASP A 11 -19.96 -2.78 -8.58
C ASP A 11 -20.87 -3.26 -7.45
N ALA A 12 -21.21 -2.36 -6.53
CA ALA A 12 -22.19 -2.62 -5.48
C ALA A 12 -23.47 -1.85 -5.80
N GLU A 13 -24.56 -2.59 -6.03
CA GLU A 13 -25.85 -2.00 -6.35
C GLU A 13 -26.64 -1.66 -5.08
N ILE A 14 -27.46 -0.61 -5.16
CA ILE A 14 -28.44 -0.26 -4.15
C ILE A 14 -29.82 -0.61 -4.70
N LYS A 15 -30.46 -1.64 -4.14
CA LYS A 15 -31.78 -2.09 -4.59
C LYS A 15 -32.86 -1.70 -3.59
N ARG A 16 -34.02 -1.30 -4.11
CA ARG A 16 -35.21 -1.02 -3.31
C ARG A 16 -36.16 -2.20 -3.39
N CYS A 17 -36.51 -2.76 -2.25
CA CYS A 17 -37.46 -3.86 -2.19
C CYS A 17 -38.87 -3.35 -2.56
N PRO A 18 -39.53 -3.91 -3.58
CA PRO A 18 -40.87 -3.46 -3.97
C PRO A 18 -41.95 -3.83 -2.95
N ALA A 19 -41.71 -4.81 -2.07
CA ALA A 19 -42.69 -5.29 -1.10
C ALA A 19 -42.71 -4.50 0.22
N CYS A 20 -41.56 -4.02 0.69
CA CYS A 20 -41.44 -3.32 1.98
C CYS A 20 -40.83 -1.91 1.88
N GLY A 21 -40.41 -1.48 0.69
CA GLY A 21 -39.83 -0.16 0.45
C GLY A 21 -38.40 0.02 1.00
N ALA A 22 -37.84 -0.98 1.67
CA ALA A 22 -36.51 -0.96 2.26
C ALA A 22 -35.41 -0.89 1.18
N THR A 23 -34.35 -0.14 1.47
CA THR A 23 -33.19 0.04 0.59
C THR A 23 -32.03 -0.82 1.08
N ILE A 24 -31.64 -1.81 0.28
CA ILE A 24 -30.51 -2.71 0.57
C ILE A 24 -29.31 -2.24 -0.25
N LYS A 25 -28.16 -2.04 0.41
CA LYS A 25 -26.90 -1.70 -0.23
C LYS A 25 -26.04 -2.95 -0.33
N GLY A 26 -25.53 -3.26 -1.52
CA GLY A 26 -24.47 -4.24 -1.69
C GLY A 26 -23.23 -3.84 -0.88
N VAL A 27 -22.57 -4.81 -0.27
CA VAL A 27 -21.33 -4.60 0.48
C VAL A 27 -20.16 -4.90 -0.43
N PHE A 28 -19.21 -3.98 -0.52
CA PHE A 28 -17.96 -4.24 -1.24
C PHE A 28 -17.14 -5.30 -0.49
N PRO A 29 -16.41 -6.18 -1.22
CA PRO A 29 -15.48 -7.12 -0.61
C PRO A 29 -14.52 -6.39 0.35
N PRO A 30 -14.16 -6.99 1.50
CA PRO A 30 -13.36 -6.33 2.51
C PRO A 30 -11.98 -5.90 2.00
N ASP A 31 -11.44 -6.56 0.96
CA ASP A 31 -10.14 -6.24 0.38
C ASP A 31 -10.14 -4.99 -0.51
N ILE A 32 -11.32 -4.44 -0.83
CA ILE A 32 -11.48 -3.31 -1.75
C ILE A 32 -11.89 -2.06 -0.95
N HIS A 33 -10.88 -1.27 -0.55
CA HIS A 33 -11.07 -0.10 0.30
C HIS A 33 -11.32 1.24 -0.42
N GLY A 34 -11.49 1.26 -1.76
CA GLY A 34 -11.75 2.50 -2.49
C GLY A 34 -11.95 2.36 -4.00
N LEU A 35 -12.39 3.47 -4.62
CA LEU A 35 -12.79 3.59 -6.03
C LEU A 35 -11.73 3.15 -7.04
N LEU A 36 -10.46 3.47 -6.79
CA LEU A 36 -9.36 3.09 -7.68
C LEU A 36 -8.20 2.57 -6.85
N GLN A 37 -7.86 1.31 -7.06
CA GLN A 37 -6.78 0.64 -6.37
C GLN A 37 -5.81 0.04 -7.37
N TYR A 38 -4.55 0.07 -6.98
CA TYR A 38 -3.47 -0.56 -7.72
C TYR A 38 -3.10 -1.87 -7.03
N GLY A 39 -2.74 -2.88 -7.81
CA GLY A 39 -2.26 -4.15 -7.28
C GLY A 39 -0.94 -4.00 -6.52
N ASP A 40 -0.69 -4.91 -5.58
CA ASP A 40 0.50 -4.85 -4.72
C ASP A 40 1.80 -5.05 -5.50
N GLY A 41 1.78 -5.81 -6.60
CA GLY A 41 2.94 -5.92 -7.50
C GLY A 41 3.38 -4.57 -8.05
N LEU A 42 2.43 -3.71 -8.46
CA LEU A 42 2.73 -2.38 -8.96
C LEU A 42 3.25 -1.46 -7.84
N LYS A 43 2.62 -1.50 -6.66
CA LYS A 43 3.06 -0.72 -5.49
C LYS A 43 4.50 -1.08 -5.10
N THR A 44 4.80 -2.37 -4.98
CA THR A 44 6.13 -2.88 -4.64
C THR A 44 7.16 -2.48 -5.68
N PHE A 45 6.82 -2.58 -6.97
CA PHE A 45 7.71 -2.15 -8.05
C PHE A 45 8.04 -0.65 -7.96
N VAL A 46 7.02 0.20 -7.79
CA VAL A 46 7.21 1.64 -7.62
C VAL A 46 8.08 1.96 -6.41
N ILE A 47 7.83 1.33 -5.26
CA ILE A 47 8.61 1.53 -4.04
C ILE A 47 10.08 1.12 -4.26
N ASN A 48 10.33 -0.01 -4.92
CA ASN A 48 11.68 -0.47 -5.23
C ASN A 48 12.42 0.53 -6.13
N LEU A 49 11.75 1.10 -7.12
CA LEU A 49 12.34 2.14 -7.99
C LEU A 49 12.65 3.42 -7.20
N LEU A 50 11.75 3.85 -6.32
CA LEU A 50 11.90 5.12 -5.57
C LEU A 50 12.93 5.02 -4.44
N ILE A 51 12.89 3.96 -3.63
CA ILE A 51 13.72 3.82 -2.43
C ILE A 51 14.97 2.97 -2.69
N GLY A 52 14.81 1.85 -3.40
CA GLY A 52 15.93 0.93 -3.65
C GLY A 52 16.89 1.45 -4.72
N GLN A 53 16.35 2.03 -5.79
CA GLN A 53 17.14 2.49 -6.95
C GLN A 53 17.27 4.02 -7.03
N MET A 54 16.65 4.77 -6.11
CA MET A 54 16.71 6.23 -6.03
C MET A 54 16.36 6.94 -7.35
N VAL A 55 15.35 6.43 -8.07
CA VAL A 55 14.92 7.01 -9.34
C VAL A 55 14.00 8.20 -9.09
N ALA A 56 14.22 9.31 -9.81
CA ALA A 56 13.37 10.50 -9.72
C ALA A 56 11.88 10.19 -10.01
N LEU A 57 10.97 10.78 -9.23
CA LEU A 57 9.50 10.60 -9.33
C LEU A 57 8.97 10.78 -10.77
N ASN A 58 9.37 11.86 -11.42
CA ASN A 58 9.02 12.16 -12.82
C ASN A 58 9.39 11.02 -13.79
N ARG A 59 10.52 10.33 -13.55
CA ARG A 59 10.97 9.22 -14.39
C ARG A 59 10.20 7.94 -14.08
N VAL A 60 9.94 7.65 -12.81
CA VAL A 60 9.08 6.53 -12.40
C VAL A 60 7.67 6.67 -12.98
N GLN A 61 7.09 7.87 -12.95
CA GLN A 61 5.77 8.13 -13.54
C GLN A 61 5.74 7.85 -15.05
N LYS A 62 6.76 8.27 -15.79
CA LYS A 62 6.89 7.99 -17.24
C LYS A 62 7.05 6.49 -17.52
N LEU A 63 7.86 5.79 -16.73
CA LEU A 63 8.04 4.34 -16.86
C LEU A 63 6.74 3.57 -16.61
N VAL A 64 6.05 3.90 -15.52
CA VAL A 64 4.77 3.27 -15.19
C VAL A 64 3.72 3.60 -16.25
N LYS A 65 3.65 4.83 -16.73
CA LYS A 65 2.77 5.21 -17.86
C LYS A 65 3.01 4.34 -19.09
N SER A 66 4.28 4.08 -19.43
CA SER A 66 4.62 3.22 -20.57
C SER A 66 4.25 1.75 -20.35
N MET A 67 4.18 1.30 -19.09
CA MET A 67 3.91 -0.09 -18.74
C MET A 67 2.41 -0.42 -18.64
N ILE A 68 1.62 0.45 -18.01
CA ILE A 68 0.19 0.22 -17.76
C ILE A 68 -0.74 1.07 -18.64
N GLY A 69 -0.18 2.01 -19.42
CA GLY A 69 -0.91 2.93 -20.27
C GLY A 69 -1.65 4.06 -19.52
N VAL A 70 -1.50 4.15 -18.20
CA VAL A 70 -2.22 5.10 -17.34
C VAL A 70 -1.23 5.95 -16.55
N VAL A 71 -1.51 7.26 -16.47
CA VAL A 71 -0.72 8.19 -15.65
C VAL A 71 -1.16 8.09 -14.20
N ILE A 72 -0.25 7.71 -13.32
CA ILE A 72 -0.47 7.77 -11.87
C ILE A 72 -0.03 9.15 -11.38
N ALA A 73 -0.82 9.78 -10.51
CA ALA A 73 -0.44 11.04 -9.88
C ALA A 73 0.79 10.86 -8.98
N GLU A 74 1.72 11.82 -8.97
CA GLU A 74 2.93 11.77 -8.13
C GLU A 74 2.59 11.64 -6.64
N VAL A 75 1.52 12.31 -6.20
CA VAL A 75 1.01 12.23 -4.83
C VAL A 75 0.61 10.80 -4.46
N SER A 76 0.07 10.02 -5.40
CA SER A 76 -0.28 8.61 -5.17
C SER A 76 0.97 7.75 -5.00
N LEU A 77 2.06 8.03 -5.74
CA LEU A 77 3.34 7.35 -5.58
C LEU A 77 3.94 7.66 -4.19
N LEU A 78 3.91 8.93 -3.77
CA LEU A 78 4.35 9.33 -2.43
C LEU A 78 3.52 8.68 -1.32
N LYS A 79 2.20 8.52 -1.52
CA LYS A 79 1.34 7.79 -0.57
C LYS A 79 1.75 6.32 -0.41
N PHE A 80 2.30 5.66 -1.45
CA PHE A 80 2.79 4.29 -1.31
C PHE A 80 4.02 4.23 -0.40
N VAL A 81 4.95 5.15 -0.57
CA VAL A 81 6.14 5.29 0.30
C VAL A 81 5.72 5.60 1.74
N LEU A 82 4.79 6.54 1.92
CA LEU A 82 4.30 6.90 3.25
C LEU A 82 3.64 5.72 3.97
N ARG A 83 2.78 4.96 3.28
CA ARG A 83 2.13 3.77 3.87
C ARG A 83 3.14 2.71 4.28
N LEU A 84 4.18 2.50 3.46
CA LEU A 84 5.27 1.59 3.83
C LEU A 84 5.99 2.10 5.09
N HIS A 85 6.31 3.39 5.15
CA HIS A 85 6.98 3.97 6.32
C HIS A 85 6.13 3.82 7.59
N GLN A 86 4.83 4.12 7.53
CA GLN A 86 3.90 3.95 8.65
C GLN A 86 3.81 2.50 9.12
N ALA A 87 3.70 1.56 8.18
CA ALA A 87 3.68 0.13 8.48
C ALA A 87 4.98 -0.33 9.16
N TRP A 88 6.13 0.15 8.66
CA TRP A 88 7.43 -0.11 9.26
C TRP A 88 7.52 0.45 10.69
N GLN A 89 7.14 1.71 10.91
CA GLN A 89 7.16 2.34 12.23
C GLN A 89 6.26 1.60 13.23
N ALA A 90 5.06 1.21 12.80
CA ALA A 90 4.14 0.43 13.61
C ALA A 90 4.75 -0.93 13.99
N GLY A 91 5.47 -1.58 13.08
CA GLY A 91 6.21 -2.82 13.33
C GLY A 91 7.36 -2.65 14.32
N SER A 92 8.23 -1.67 14.09
CA SER A 92 9.36 -1.35 14.97
C SER A 92 8.92 -1.02 16.40
N SER A 93 7.81 -0.30 16.55
CA SER A 93 7.23 0.02 17.87
C SER A 93 6.72 -1.22 18.62
N LYS A 94 6.17 -2.21 17.91
CA LYS A 94 5.76 -3.49 18.52
C LYS A 94 6.96 -4.32 18.94
N LEU A 95 8.02 -4.32 18.12
CA LEU A 95 9.26 -5.02 18.41
C LEU A 95 9.95 -4.44 19.65
N SER A 96 10.08 -3.12 19.75
CA SER A 96 10.67 -2.47 20.93
C SER A 96 9.97 -2.86 22.24
N ARG A 97 8.62 -2.93 22.24
CA ARG A 97 7.84 -3.43 23.39
C ARG A 97 8.12 -4.90 23.72
N ARG A 98 8.27 -5.77 22.71
CA ARG A 98 8.61 -7.19 22.91
C ARG A 98 10.04 -7.40 23.42
N TYR A 99 11.01 -6.59 22.98
CA TYR A 99 12.40 -6.72 23.43
C TYR A 99 12.62 -6.22 24.86
N SER A 100 11.83 -5.25 25.36
CA SER A 100 11.93 -4.78 26.75
C SER A 100 11.50 -5.79 27.81
N ILE A 101 10.77 -6.85 27.43
CA ILE A 101 10.29 -7.91 28.34
C ILE A 101 11.26 -9.09 28.42
N HIS A 102 12.29 -9.15 27.56
CA HIS A 102 13.20 -10.29 27.47
C HIS A 102 14.63 -9.90 27.93
N PRO A 103 15.08 -10.31 29.14
CA PRO A 103 16.28 -9.77 29.79
C PRO A 103 17.60 -10.01 29.02
N ARG A 104 17.68 -11.03 28.17
CA ARG A 104 18.88 -11.34 27.37
C ARG A 104 19.19 -10.33 26.24
N LEU A 105 18.24 -9.51 25.81
CA LEU A 105 18.40 -8.62 24.64
C LEU A 105 18.68 -7.14 24.99
N MET A 106 18.65 -6.77 26.28
CA MET A 106 19.00 -5.40 26.72
C MET A 106 20.47 -5.04 26.48
N SER A 107 21.37 -6.02 26.32
CA SER A 107 22.78 -5.76 26.02
C SER A 107 23.04 -5.27 24.58
N MET A 108 22.13 -5.47 23.62
CA MET A 108 22.31 -5.04 22.22
C MET A 108 21.81 -3.62 21.93
N LYS A 109 20.95 -3.04 22.79
CA LYS A 109 20.48 -1.65 22.61
C LYS A 109 21.62 -0.62 22.68
N ARG A 110 22.71 -0.94 23.38
CA ARG A 110 23.83 -0.01 23.58
C ARG A 110 24.73 0.17 22.34
N LEU A 111 24.58 -0.67 21.32
CA LEU A 111 25.41 -0.61 20.10
C LEU A 111 24.77 0.17 18.94
N SER A 112 23.45 0.36 18.93
CA SER A 112 22.74 1.08 17.85
C SER A 112 22.58 2.59 18.10
N GLU A 113 23.04 3.11 19.25
CA GLU A 113 23.02 4.55 19.57
C GLU A 113 24.39 5.25 19.32
N LEU A 114 25.36 4.54 18.73
CA LEU A 114 26.73 5.01 18.47
C LEU A 114 27.11 5.13 16.97
N THR A 115 26.14 5.04 16.07
CA THR A 115 26.26 5.34 14.62
C THR A 115 25.01 6.06 14.16
#